data_AF-A0A2T4VFJ7-F1
#
_entry.id   AF-A0A2T4VFJ7-F1
#
_cell.length_a   1.000
_cell.length_b   1.000
_cell.length_c   1.000
_cell.angle_alpha   90.00
_cell.angle_beta   90.00
_cell.angle_gamma   90.00
#
_symmetry.space_group_name_H-M   'P 1'
#
loop_
_entity.id
_entity.type
_entity.pdbx_description
1 polymer ?
#
loop_
_entity_poly.entity_id
_entity_poly.type
_entity_poly.pdbx_seq_one_letter_code
_entity_poly.pdbx_strand_id
1 'polypeptide(L)'
;MRPTLFTGSALLTVSLVGCAPSPDEVCRRMVDQLCERNFACRTDKDTPTFQYVFGADVAACKTKFYDANGCDARTEDAQNCVGSNAGKSQFSASRFSDCQDALESLSCQAYINQQNDPSQAPAVCGKICE
;
A
#
# COMPACT_ATOMS: atom_id res chain seq x y z
N MET A 1 48.67 -9.36 43.22
CA MET A 1 47.73 -10.18 42.43
C MET A 1 46.41 -9.45 42.40
N ARG A 2 46.17 -8.68 41.33
CA ARG A 2 45.21 -8.91 40.22
C ARG A 2 43.82 -8.28 40.50
N PRO A 3 43.39 -7.29 39.70
CA PRO A 3 42.18 -6.51 39.90
C PRO A 3 40.95 -7.22 39.29
N THR A 4 39.74 -6.85 39.70
CA THR A 4 38.52 -7.18 38.94
C THR A 4 37.53 -6.02 39.05
N LEU A 5 37.68 -5.07 38.11
CA LEU A 5 36.65 -4.11 37.76
C LEU A 5 35.56 -4.87 37.00
N PHE A 6 34.37 -5.00 37.58
CA PHE A 6 33.19 -5.44 36.85
C PHE A 6 32.63 -4.24 36.08
N THR A 7 33.00 -4.17 34.81
CA THR A 7 32.43 -3.29 33.79
C THR A 7 30.98 -3.74 33.53
N GLY A 8 30.03 -3.08 34.18
CA GLY A 8 28.60 -3.23 33.88
C GLY A 8 28.25 -2.47 32.60
N SER A 9 28.51 -3.07 31.44
CA SER A 9 27.98 -2.57 30.17
C SER A 9 26.47 -2.82 30.13
N ALA A 10 25.69 -1.79 30.46
CA ALA A 10 24.27 -1.76 30.14
C ALA A 10 24.12 -1.66 28.61
N LEU A 11 23.95 -2.80 27.97
CA LEU A 11 23.46 -2.89 26.60
C LEU A 11 22.02 -2.37 26.59
N LEU A 12 21.87 -1.10 26.25
CA LEU A 12 20.61 -0.52 25.78
C LEU A 12 20.26 -1.24 24.46
N THR A 13 19.49 -2.31 24.55
CA THR A 13 18.76 -2.89 23.43
C THR A 13 17.71 -1.87 22.99
N VAL A 14 18.11 -0.97 22.10
CA VAL A 14 17.17 -0.20 21.27
C VAL A 14 16.54 -1.22 20.32
N SER A 15 15.41 -1.80 20.73
CA SER A 15 14.53 -2.50 19.81
C SER A 15 14.14 -1.49 18.74
N LEU A 16 14.71 -1.63 17.54
CA LEU A 16 14.21 -1.03 16.31
C LEU A 16 12.80 -1.60 16.09
N VAL A 17 11.81 -1.00 16.73
CA VAL A 17 10.42 -1.16 16.32
C VAL A 17 10.37 -0.47 14.96
N GLY A 18 10.56 -1.23 13.89
CA GLY A 18 10.22 -0.74 12.56
C GLY A 18 8.74 -0.39 12.63
N CYS A 19 8.42 0.89 12.69
CA CYS A 19 7.04 1.35 12.77
C CYS A 19 6.32 0.79 11.54
N ALA A 20 5.41 -0.17 11.76
CA ALA A 20 4.48 -0.56 10.73
C ALA A 20 3.68 0.70 10.33
N PRO A 21 3.42 0.91 9.03
CA PRO A 21 2.63 2.06 8.60
C PRO A 21 1.26 2.02 9.26
N SER A 22 0.71 3.20 9.57
CA SER A 22 -0.63 3.27 10.15
C SER A 22 -1.71 2.84 9.13
N PRO A 23 -2.92 2.46 9.58
CA PRO A 23 -3.98 2.03 8.67
C PRO A 23 -4.35 3.07 7.61
N ASP A 24 -4.32 4.37 7.94
CA ASP A 24 -4.55 5.46 6.99
C ASP A 24 -3.39 5.58 5.98
N GLU A 25 -2.14 5.44 6.41
CA GLU A 25 -0.97 5.44 5.53
C GLU A 25 -1.01 4.29 4.53
N VAL A 26 -1.41 3.09 4.96
CA VAL A 26 -1.62 1.94 4.07
C VAL A 26 -2.64 2.27 2.98
N CYS A 27 -3.80 2.81 3.36
CA CYS A 27 -4.83 3.22 2.40
C CYS A 27 -4.31 4.27 1.42
N ARG A 28 -3.58 5.28 1.92
CA ARG A 28 -2.99 6.33 1.09
C ARG A 28 -1.97 5.75 0.12
N ARG A 29 -1.11 4.83 0.55
CA ARG A 29 -0.13 4.14 -0.31
C ARG A 29 -0.79 3.33 -1.43
N MET A 30 -1.91 2.65 -1.15
CA MET A 30 -2.70 1.95 -2.18
C MET A 30 -3.21 2.93 -3.25
N VAL A 31 -3.79 4.05 -2.80
CA VAL A 31 -4.31 5.09 -3.69
C VAL A 31 -3.19 5.78 -4.47
N ASP A 32 -2.04 6.02 -3.83
CA ASP A 32 -0.87 6.63 -4.48
C ASP A 32 -0.40 5.81 -5.66
N GLN A 33 -0.16 4.52 -5.43
CA GLN A 33 0.26 3.62 -6.49
C GLN A 33 -0.80 3.53 -7.60
N LEU A 34 -2.09 3.43 -7.25
CA LEU A 34 -3.17 3.42 -8.23
C LEU A 34 -3.12 4.65 -9.14
N CYS A 35 -3.04 5.84 -8.55
CA CYS A 35 -3.07 7.10 -9.27
C CYS A 35 -1.81 7.30 -10.12
N GLU A 36 -0.62 7.12 -9.53
CA GLU A 36 0.64 7.31 -10.24
C GLU A 36 0.79 6.35 -11.41
N ARG A 37 0.43 5.07 -11.22
CA ARG A 37 0.54 4.06 -12.28
C ARG A 37 -0.48 4.26 -13.38
N ASN A 38 -1.72 4.66 -13.07
CA ASN A 38 -2.70 4.96 -14.12
C ASN A 38 -2.24 6.15 -14.99
N PHE A 39 -1.76 7.23 -14.38
CA PHE A 39 -1.25 8.39 -15.14
C PHE A 39 0.04 8.09 -15.91
N ALA A 40 0.90 7.19 -15.40
CA ALA A 40 2.10 6.76 -16.11
C ALA A 40 1.79 5.84 -17.30
N CYS A 41 0.82 4.93 -17.15
CA CYS A 41 0.62 3.82 -18.07
C CYS A 41 -0.52 3.99 -19.06
N ARG A 42 -1.50 4.84 -18.78
CA ARG A 42 -2.65 5.04 -19.67
C ARG A 42 -2.37 6.13 -20.71
N THR A 43 -2.62 5.78 -21.97
CA THR A 43 -2.49 6.71 -23.10
C THR A 43 -3.70 7.63 -23.24
N ASP A 44 -4.85 7.24 -22.67
CA ASP A 44 -6.11 7.98 -22.69
C ASP A 44 -6.28 8.95 -21.50
N LYS A 45 -5.20 9.25 -20.76
CA LYS A 45 -5.23 10.08 -19.54
C LYS A 45 -5.78 11.50 -19.75
N ASP A 46 -5.69 12.03 -20.96
CA ASP A 46 -6.18 13.36 -21.33
C ASP A 46 -7.63 13.35 -21.82
N THR A 47 -8.27 12.17 -21.86
CA THR A 47 -9.68 12.07 -22.29
C THR A 47 -10.63 12.48 -21.17
N PRO A 48 -11.81 13.05 -21.50
CA PRO A 48 -12.83 13.38 -20.50
C PRO A 48 -13.28 12.17 -19.68
N THR A 49 -13.32 10.98 -20.29
CA THR A 49 -13.70 9.74 -19.60
C THR A 49 -12.68 9.36 -18.53
N PHE A 50 -11.39 9.39 -18.86
CA PHE A 50 -10.35 9.12 -17.88
C PHE A 50 -10.37 10.17 -16.77
N GLN A 51 -10.43 11.46 -17.12
CA GLN A 51 -10.42 12.55 -16.14
C GLN A 51 -11.66 12.55 -15.24
N TYR A 52 -12.81 12.08 -15.75
CA TYR A 52 -13.98 11.86 -14.92
C TYR A 52 -13.73 10.78 -13.86
N VAL A 53 -13.05 9.69 -14.21
CA VAL A 53 -12.75 8.58 -13.29
C VAL A 53 -11.63 8.93 -12.32
N PHE A 54 -10.49 9.42 -12.83
CA PHE A 54 -9.25 9.61 -12.08
C PHE A 54 -8.92 11.06 -11.76
N GLY A 55 -9.66 12.05 -12.26
CA GLY A 55 -9.27 13.47 -12.13
C GLY A 55 -8.31 13.94 -13.22
N ALA A 56 -8.02 15.24 -13.22
CA ALA A 56 -7.22 15.89 -14.27
C ALA A 56 -5.71 15.58 -14.16
N ASP A 57 -5.23 15.28 -12.96
CA ASP A 57 -3.85 14.96 -12.67
C ASP A 57 -3.75 13.97 -11.49
N VAL A 58 -2.53 13.56 -11.16
CA VAL A 58 -2.25 12.63 -10.05
C VAL A 58 -2.73 13.19 -8.71
N ALA A 59 -2.64 14.49 -8.47
CA ALA A 59 -3.07 15.09 -7.21
C ALA A 59 -4.59 15.04 -7.06
N ALA A 60 -5.32 15.39 -8.13
CA ALA A 60 -6.77 15.29 -8.18
C ALA A 60 -7.24 13.83 -8.00
N CYS A 61 -6.51 12.87 -8.58
CA CYS A 61 -6.75 11.45 -8.37
C CYS A 61 -6.62 11.06 -6.90
N LYS A 62 -5.49 11.42 -6.28
CA LYS A 62 -5.19 11.08 -4.88
C LYS A 62 -6.25 11.66 -3.95
N THR A 63 -6.56 12.95 -4.06
CA THR A 63 -7.62 13.58 -3.26
C THR A 63 -8.94 12.83 -3.42
N LYS A 64 -9.38 12.60 -4.67
CA LYS A 64 -10.64 11.93 -4.95
C LYS A 64 -10.71 10.53 -4.32
N PHE A 65 -9.65 9.74 -4.47
CA PHE A 65 -9.64 8.36 -4.00
C PHE A 65 -9.30 8.22 -2.52
N TYR A 66 -8.56 9.15 -1.92
CA TYR A 66 -8.42 9.20 -0.46
C TYR A 66 -9.78 9.43 0.21
N ASP A 67 -10.54 10.40 -0.31
CA ASP A 67 -11.88 10.72 0.19
C ASP A 67 -12.85 9.55 -0.05
N ALA A 68 -12.88 9.01 -1.26
CA ALA A 68 -13.77 7.91 -1.62
C ALA A 68 -13.51 6.62 -0.83
N ASN A 69 -12.25 6.36 -0.45
CA ASN A 69 -11.88 5.19 0.38
C ASN A 69 -11.86 5.49 1.88
N GLY A 70 -12.17 6.73 2.27
CA GLY A 70 -12.17 7.20 3.66
C GLY A 70 -10.83 6.98 4.34
N CYS A 71 -9.70 7.23 3.65
CA CYS A 71 -8.38 6.89 4.19
C CYS A 71 -8.13 7.55 5.56
N ASP A 72 -8.56 8.79 5.75
CA ASP A 72 -8.36 9.53 7.02
C ASP A 72 -9.18 8.99 8.19
N ALA A 73 -10.25 8.23 7.89
CA ALA A 73 -11.10 7.63 8.91
C ALA A 73 -10.61 6.24 9.34
N ARG A 74 -9.51 5.74 8.76
CA ARG A 74 -9.01 4.40 9.05
C ARG A 74 -8.16 4.39 10.31
N THR A 75 -8.58 3.56 11.25
CA THR A 75 -7.96 3.39 12.56
C THR A 75 -7.54 1.95 12.82
N GLU A 76 -7.99 1.01 11.99
CA GLU A 76 -7.72 -0.42 12.16
C GLU A 76 -7.29 -1.05 10.84
N ASP A 77 -6.27 -1.90 10.91
CA ASP A 77 -5.70 -2.63 9.77
C ASP A 77 -6.75 -3.45 9.00
N ALA A 78 -7.71 -4.06 9.71
CA ALA A 78 -8.78 -4.85 9.09
C ALA A 78 -9.69 -4.04 8.16
N GLN A 79 -9.71 -2.70 8.29
CA GLN A 79 -10.44 -1.82 7.40
C GLN A 79 -9.79 -1.79 6.01
N ASN A 80 -8.48 -2.03 5.90
CA ASN A 80 -7.73 -2.11 4.64
C ASN A 80 -8.03 -3.37 3.82
N CYS A 81 -8.72 -4.33 4.41
CA CYS A 81 -9.30 -5.43 3.67
C CYS A 81 -10.59 -5.02 2.97
N VAL A 82 -10.77 -5.47 1.73
CA VAL A 82 -11.94 -5.15 0.89
C VAL A 82 -12.75 -6.40 0.58
N GLY A 83 -13.96 -6.21 0.03
CA GLY A 83 -14.82 -7.31 -0.41
C GLY A 83 -15.25 -8.23 0.73
N SER A 84 -15.18 -9.54 0.51
CA SER A 84 -15.56 -10.55 1.52
C SER A 84 -14.68 -10.53 2.78
N ASN A 85 -13.50 -9.92 2.70
CA ASN A 85 -12.48 -9.93 3.75
C ASN A 85 -12.53 -8.66 4.63
N ALA A 86 -13.35 -7.67 4.26
CA ALA A 86 -13.48 -6.42 4.99
C ALA A 86 -13.96 -6.65 6.43
N GLY A 87 -13.15 -6.21 7.41
CA GLY A 87 -13.44 -6.38 8.84
C GLY A 87 -13.43 -7.82 9.35
N LYS A 88 -12.96 -8.79 8.53
CA LYS A 88 -12.98 -10.23 8.85
C LYS A 88 -11.62 -10.91 8.78
N SER A 89 -10.71 -10.37 7.98
CA SER A 89 -9.35 -10.91 7.79
C SER A 89 -8.31 -10.04 8.47
N GLN A 90 -7.17 -10.65 8.79
CA GLN A 90 -6.00 -9.94 9.24
C GLN A 90 -5.27 -9.35 8.03
N PHE A 91 -5.01 -8.04 8.09
CA PHE A 91 -4.19 -7.37 7.10
C PHE A 91 -2.70 -7.62 7.39
N SER A 92 -1.91 -7.89 6.35
CA SER A 92 -0.47 -8.11 6.44
C SER A 92 0.30 -6.97 5.77
N ALA A 93 0.87 -6.08 6.58
CA ALA A 93 1.67 -4.94 6.10
C ALA A 93 2.91 -5.37 5.27
N SER A 94 3.54 -6.49 5.61
CA SER A 94 4.68 -7.01 4.83
C SER A 94 4.25 -7.50 3.45
N ARG A 95 3.16 -8.26 3.36
CA ARG A 95 2.63 -8.74 2.06
C ARG A 95 2.03 -7.61 1.24
N PHE A 96 1.52 -6.58 1.90
CA PHE A 96 1.14 -5.34 1.24
C PHE A 96 2.35 -4.69 0.56
N SER A 97 3.46 -4.50 1.26
CA SER A 97 4.69 -3.97 0.67
C SER A 97 5.17 -4.82 -0.51
N ASP A 98 5.22 -6.15 -0.35
CA ASP A 98 5.62 -7.08 -1.42
C ASP A 98 4.68 -6.98 -2.64
N CYS A 99 3.38 -6.80 -2.40
CA CYS A 99 2.41 -6.56 -3.48
C CYS A 99 2.63 -5.23 -4.17
N GLN A 100 2.90 -4.16 -3.43
CA GLN A 100 3.20 -2.86 -4.02
C GLN A 100 4.42 -2.96 -4.94
N ASP A 101 5.52 -3.53 -4.45
CA ASP A 101 6.74 -3.71 -5.23
C ASP A 101 6.50 -4.56 -6.50
N ALA A 102 5.69 -5.61 -6.37
CA ALA A 102 5.33 -6.48 -7.50
C ALA A 102 4.48 -5.74 -8.55
N LEU A 103 3.53 -4.89 -8.12
CA LEU A 103 2.70 -4.08 -9.03
C LEU A 103 3.51 -2.98 -9.73
N GLU A 104 4.46 -2.37 -9.03
CA GLU A 104 5.39 -1.39 -9.59
C GLU A 104 6.30 -2.00 -10.65
N SER A 105 6.73 -3.24 -10.42
CA SER A 105 7.58 -4.01 -11.33
C SER A 105 6.87 -4.46 -12.62
N LEU A 106 5.54 -4.35 -12.70
CA LEU A 106 4.80 -4.69 -13.91
C LEU A 106 5.12 -3.70 -15.05
N SER A 107 5.13 -4.20 -16.29
CA SER A 107 5.03 -3.32 -17.44
C SER A 107 3.68 -2.60 -17.44
N CYS A 108 3.58 -1.46 -18.13
CA CYS A 108 2.32 -0.73 -18.20
C CYS A 108 1.17 -1.58 -18.77
N GLN A 109 1.43 -2.41 -19.79
CA GLN A 109 0.42 -3.31 -20.31
C GLN A 109 -0.02 -4.34 -19.27
N ALA A 110 0.92 -4.96 -18.54
CA ALA A 110 0.59 -5.94 -17.52
C ALA A 110 -0.19 -5.30 -16.35
N TYR A 111 0.20 -4.08 -15.95
CA TYR A 111 -0.49 -3.32 -14.90
C TYR A 111 -1.94 -2.99 -15.29
N ILE A 112 -2.20 -2.60 -16.55
CA ILE A 112 -3.55 -2.36 -17.05
C ILE A 112 -4.34 -3.67 -17.19
N ASN A 113 -3.71 -4.74 -17.65
CA ASN A 113 -4.37 -6.03 -17.76
C ASN A 113 -4.86 -6.54 -16.41
N GLN A 114 -4.04 -6.42 -15.34
CA GLN A 114 -4.47 -6.89 -14.02
C GLN A 114 -5.60 -6.07 -13.39
N GLN A 115 -5.78 -4.80 -13.79
CA GLN A 115 -6.96 -4.03 -13.36
C GLN A 115 -8.25 -4.55 -13.99
N ASN A 116 -8.18 -5.03 -15.24
CA ASN A 116 -9.33 -5.57 -15.96
C ASN A 116 -9.60 -7.05 -15.62
N ASP A 117 -8.55 -7.77 -15.21
CA ASP A 117 -8.57 -9.19 -14.88
C ASP A 117 -7.75 -9.45 -13.61
N PRO A 118 -8.41 -9.55 -12.44
CA PRO A 118 -7.72 -9.79 -11.16
C PRO A 118 -6.89 -11.07 -11.12
N SER A 119 -7.13 -12.04 -12.02
CA SER A 119 -6.31 -13.26 -12.10
C SER A 119 -4.88 -12.99 -12.60
N GLN A 120 -4.65 -11.82 -13.21
CA GLN A 120 -3.33 -11.37 -13.67
C GLN A 120 -2.58 -10.55 -12.62
N ALA A 121 -3.18 -10.29 -11.45
CA ALA A 121 -2.48 -9.63 -10.36
C ALA A 121 -1.35 -10.50 -9.81
N PRO A 122 -0.25 -9.91 -9.31
CA PRO A 122 0.79 -10.67 -8.62
C PRO A 122 0.20 -11.52 -7.49
N ALA A 123 0.57 -12.80 -7.41
CA ALA A 123 -0.03 -13.75 -6.48
C ALA A 123 0.08 -13.30 -5.00
N VAL A 124 1.12 -12.53 -4.65
CA VAL A 124 1.29 -11.96 -3.31
C VAL A 124 0.18 -10.97 -2.94
N CYS A 125 -0.43 -10.29 -3.91
CA CYS A 125 -1.53 -9.35 -3.68
C CYS A 125 -2.81 -10.04 -3.20
N GLY A 126 -3.04 -11.30 -3.56
CA GLY A 126 -4.17 -12.09 -3.06
C GLY A 126 -4.02 -12.51 -1.59
N LYS A 127 -2.85 -12.27 -0.98
CA LYS A 127 -2.49 -12.72 0.37
C LYS A 127 -2.40 -11.58 1.38
N ILE A 128 -2.74 -10.35 0.98
CA ILE A 128 -2.67 -9.16 1.84
C ILE A 128 -3.66 -9.26 3.00
N CYS A 129 -4.80 -9.92 2.78
CA CYS A 129 -5.88 -10.11 3.74
C CYS A 129 -6.23 -11.58 3.86
N GLU A 130 -5.83 -12.20 4.98
CA GLU A 130 -6.13 -13.59 5.33
C GLU A 130 -6.72 -13.68 6.74
#